data_AF-A0A0S4X1W0-F1
#
_entry.id   AF-A0A0S4X1W0-F1
#
_cell.length_a   1.000
_cell.length_b   1.000
_cell.length_c   1.000
_cell.angle_alpha   90.00
_cell.angle_beta   90.00
_cell.angle_gamma   90.00
#
_symmetry.space_group_name_H-M   'P 1'
#
loop_
_entity.id
_entity.type
_entity.pdbx_description
1 polymer ?
#
loop_
_entity_poly.entity_id
_entity_poly.type
_entity_poly.pdbx_seq_one_letter_code
_entity_poly.pdbx_strand_id
1 'polypeptide(L)'
;MGPKAPVREGDLFRHPLREQINLKHPLVRLADLIEWDRLSAAMRESFVSKRGRPATSPRLIAGLPYLQHAFDLSDEEVVWQWVENPYWQVFTGETYLQIAP
;
A
#
# COMPACT_ATOMS: atom_id res chain seq x y z
N MET A 1 6.25 7.76 -28.56
CA MET A 1 7.01 7.93 -27.30
C MET A 1 6.29 8.99 -26.49
N GLY A 2 5.44 8.60 -25.54
CA GLY A 2 4.76 9.55 -24.65
C GLY A 2 5.74 10.18 -23.66
N PRO A 3 5.46 11.38 -23.11
CA PRO A 3 6.35 12.03 -22.17
C PRO A 3 6.54 11.12 -20.95
N LYS A 4 7.80 10.80 -20.65
CA LYS A 4 8.21 10.08 -19.45
C LYS A 4 7.77 10.93 -18.26
N ALA A 5 7.01 10.34 -17.34
CA ALA A 5 6.59 11.02 -16.12
C ALA A 5 7.83 11.63 -15.44
N PRO A 6 7.77 12.89 -14.98
CA PRO A 6 8.91 13.52 -14.34
C PRO A 6 9.26 12.70 -13.09
N VAL A 7 10.48 12.15 -13.08
CA VAL A 7 11.05 11.56 -11.87
C VAL A 7 11.17 12.71 -10.88
N ARG A 8 10.44 12.63 -9.76
CA ARG A 8 10.47 13.66 -8.72
C ARG A 8 11.87 13.61 -8.08
N GLU A 9 12.62 14.70 -8.19
CA GLU A 9 13.98 14.87 -7.62
C GLU A 9 14.07 14.63 -6.10
N GLY A 10 12.94 14.46 -5.39
CA GLY A 10 12.88 14.13 -3.96
C GLY A 10 13.02 12.65 -3.60
N ASP A 11 13.08 11.72 -4.56
CA ASP A 11 13.18 10.28 -4.28
C ASP A 11 14.61 9.79 -3.99
N LEU A 12 15.64 10.64 -4.14
CA LEU A 12 17.04 10.21 -3.97
C LEU A 12 17.43 9.87 -2.51
N PHE A 13 16.70 10.41 -1.54
CA PHE A 13 17.01 10.31 -0.10
C PHE A 13 15.96 9.53 0.70
N ARG A 14 14.96 8.93 0.04
CA ARG A 14 13.94 8.14 0.73
C ARG A 14 14.45 6.73 0.93
N HIS A 15 14.66 6.35 2.18
CA HIS A 15 14.95 4.97 2.53
C HIS A 15 13.67 4.12 2.38
N PRO A 16 13.73 2.94 1.74
CA PRO A 16 12.60 2.02 1.72
C PRO A 16 12.13 1.63 3.12
N LEU A 17 10.83 1.46 3.31
CA LEU A 17 10.24 1.05 4.60
C LEU A 17 10.82 -0.27 5.11
N ARG A 18 11.06 -1.22 4.20
CA ARG A 18 11.61 -2.55 4.54
C ARG A 18 13.02 -2.50 5.13
N GLU A 19 13.77 -1.42 4.92
CA GLU A 19 15.09 -1.21 5.53
C GLU A 19 14.99 -0.59 6.94
N GLN A 20 13.83 -0.02 7.30
CA GLN A 20 13.62 0.72 8.53
C GLN A 20 12.86 -0.06 9.61
N ILE A 21 12.26 -1.20 9.25
CA ILE A 21 11.36 -1.98 10.13
C ILE A 21 11.86 -3.41 10.34
N ASN A 22 11.31 -4.08 11.37
CA ASN A 22 11.61 -5.49 11.62
C ASN A 22 10.92 -6.40 10.58
N LEU A 23 11.69 -6.97 9.66
CA LEU A 23 11.16 -7.90 8.64
C LEU A 23 10.56 -9.20 9.19
N LYS A 24 10.82 -9.55 10.46
CA LYS A 24 10.20 -10.71 11.12
C LYS A 24 8.80 -10.43 11.64
N HIS A 25 8.33 -9.18 11.55
CA HIS A 25 7.00 -8.79 11.99
C HIS A 25 5.92 -9.61 11.26
N PRO A 26 4.87 -10.10 11.95
CA PRO A 26 3.86 -10.98 11.35
C PRO A 26 3.21 -10.41 10.08
N LEU A 27 2.87 -9.11 10.06
CA LEU A 27 2.29 -8.47 8.87
C LEU A 27 3.25 -8.42 7.68
N VAL A 28 4.56 -8.27 7.90
CA VAL A 28 5.56 -8.27 6.81
C VAL A 28 5.66 -9.67 6.21
N ARG A 29 5.74 -10.69 7.07
CA ARG A 29 5.74 -12.09 6.61
C ARG A 29 4.44 -12.46 5.90
N LEU A 30 3.30 -12.03 6.42
CA LEU A 30 2.01 -12.27 5.78
C LEU A 30 1.94 -11.59 4.41
N ALA A 31 2.41 -10.34 4.32
CA ALA A 31 2.52 -9.63 3.05
C ALA A 31 3.39 -10.37 2.02
N ASP A 32 4.45 -11.05 2.45
CA ASP A 32 5.30 -11.83 1.54
C ASP A 32 4.68 -13.18 1.16
N LEU A 33 3.69 -13.68 1.92
CA LEU A 33 2.98 -14.94 1.65
C LEU A 33 1.75 -14.78 0.75
N ILE A 34 1.13 -13.60 0.72
CA ILE A 34 -0.07 -13.34 -0.08
C ILE A 34 0.32 -13.21 -1.56
N GLU A 35 -0.40 -13.93 -2.44
CA GLU A 35 -0.29 -13.80 -3.89
C GLU A 35 -0.94 -12.49 -4.41
N TRP A 36 -0.31 -11.34 -4.11
CA TRP A 36 -0.85 -10.02 -4.44
C TRP A 36 -1.06 -9.79 -5.93
N ASP A 37 -0.24 -10.40 -6.80
CA ASP A 37 -0.40 -10.27 -8.25
C ASP A 37 -1.68 -10.94 -8.74
N ARG A 38 -2.03 -12.09 -8.16
CA ARG A 38 -3.27 -12.80 -8.46
C ARG A 38 -4.48 -12.01 -7.99
N LEU A 39 -4.42 -11.46 -6.78
CA LEU A 39 -5.48 -10.59 -6.25
C LEU A 39 -5.65 -9.34 -7.11
N SER A 40 -4.53 -8.70 -7.48
CA SER A 40 -4.52 -7.53 -8.35
C SER A 40 -5.10 -7.85 -9.72
N ALA A 41 -4.77 -9.01 -10.31
CA ALA A 41 -5.34 -9.43 -11.59
C ALA A 41 -6.86 -9.58 -11.52
N ALA A 42 -7.39 -10.22 -10.47
CA ALA A 42 -8.83 -10.36 -10.27
C ALA A 42 -9.53 -9.00 -10.09
N MET A 43 -8.88 -8.06 -9.40
CA MET A 43 -9.44 -6.71 -9.18
C MET A 43 -9.35 -5.83 -10.43
N ARG A 44 -8.33 -5.99 -11.28
CA ARG A 44 -8.13 -5.15 -12.49
C ARG A 44 -9.35 -5.12 -13.40
N GLU A 45 -10.10 -6.23 -13.49
CA GLU A 45 -11.32 -6.30 -14.30
C GLU A 45 -12.41 -5.34 -13.81
N SER A 46 -12.46 -5.05 -12.50
CA SER A 46 -13.45 -4.17 -11.88
C SER A 46 -13.01 -2.70 -11.78
N PHE A 47 -11.70 -2.41 -11.84
CA PHE A 47 -11.14 -1.05 -11.62
C PHE A 47 -10.68 -0.33 -12.91
N VAL A 48 -11.16 -0.74 -14.09
CA VAL A 48 -10.80 -0.09 -15.37
C VAL A 48 -11.42 1.31 -15.49
N SER A 49 -10.77 2.33 -14.93
CA SER A 49 -11.14 3.72 -15.20
C SER A 49 -10.41 4.24 -16.44
N LYS A 50 -11.16 4.62 -17.48
CA LYS A 50 -10.64 5.25 -18.71
C LYS A 50 -10.54 6.79 -18.62
N ARG A 51 -10.97 7.39 -17.50
CA ARG A 51 -10.96 8.84 -17.23
C ARG A 51 -10.82 9.12 -15.73
N GLY A 52 -9.87 9.93 -15.31
CA GLY A 52 -9.75 10.42 -13.92
C GLY A 52 -8.40 10.13 -13.25
N ARG A 53 -8.34 10.31 -11.91
CA ARG A 53 -7.17 10.01 -11.08
C ARG A 53 -6.77 8.53 -11.27
N PRO A 54 -5.46 8.21 -11.37
CA PRO A 54 -5.00 6.82 -11.45
C PRO A 54 -5.63 5.97 -10.35
N ALA A 55 -6.03 4.75 -10.70
CA ALA A 55 -6.60 3.82 -9.73
C ALA A 55 -5.62 3.59 -8.58
N THR A 56 -6.13 3.67 -7.35
CA THR A 56 -5.41 3.30 -6.13
C THR A 56 -4.90 1.86 -6.26
N SER A 57 -3.75 1.56 -5.64
CA SER A 57 -3.17 0.22 -5.64
C SER A 57 -4.21 -0.83 -5.21
N PRO A 58 -4.48 -1.89 -6.01
CA PRO A 58 -5.39 -2.96 -5.61
C PRO A 58 -5.02 -3.59 -4.26
N ARG A 59 -3.72 -3.62 -3.95
CA ARG A 59 -3.19 -4.09 -2.67
C ARG A 59 -3.59 -3.20 -1.49
N LEU A 60 -3.64 -1.88 -1.68
CA LEU A 60 -4.11 -0.95 -0.65
C LEU A 60 -5.63 -1.13 -0.43
N ILE A 61 -6.40 -1.24 -1.52
CA ILE A 61 -7.85 -1.45 -1.47
C ILE A 61 -8.21 -2.77 -0.77
N ALA A 62 -7.44 -3.83 -0.98
CA ALA A 62 -7.65 -5.11 -0.29
C ALA A 62 -7.06 -5.14 1.12
N GLY A 63 -5.94 -4.45 1.34
CA GLY A 63 -5.21 -4.49 2.60
C GLY A 63 -5.87 -3.68 3.72
N LEU A 64 -6.48 -2.52 3.42
CA LEU A 64 -7.15 -1.71 4.44
C LEU A 64 -8.35 -2.44 5.09
N PRO A 65 -9.28 -3.07 4.35
CA PRO A 65 -10.34 -3.88 4.96
C PRO A 65 -9.79 -5.06 5.79
N TYR A 66 -8.71 -5.69 5.34
CA TYR A 66 -8.06 -6.74 6.14
C TYR A 66 -7.59 -6.19 7.49
N LEU A 67 -6.89 -5.04 7.51
CA LEU A 67 -6.40 -4.42 8.74
C LEU A 67 -7.57 -3.96 9.61
N GLN A 68 -8.58 -3.34 9.03
CA GLN A 68 -9.79 -2.92 9.72
C GLN A 68 -10.43 -4.09 10.48
N HIS A 69 -10.65 -5.22 9.80
CA HIS A 69 -11.26 -6.40 10.42
C HIS A 69 -10.31 -7.12 11.40
N ALA A 70 -9.01 -7.18 11.11
CA ALA A 70 -8.05 -7.88 11.96
C ALA A 70 -7.80 -7.17 13.30
N PHE A 71 -7.98 -5.84 13.33
CA PHE A 71 -7.74 -5.00 14.51
C PHE A 71 -9.01 -4.38 15.10
N ASP A 72 -10.20 -4.78 14.61
CA ASP A 72 -11.51 -4.30 15.08
C ASP A 72 -11.63 -2.77 15.10
N LEU A 73 -11.32 -2.13 13.96
CA LEU A 73 -11.33 -0.68 13.81
C LEU A 73 -12.49 -0.18 12.95
N SER A 74 -12.87 1.08 13.15
CA SER A 74 -13.66 1.82 12.16
C SER A 74 -12.87 2.13 10.89
N ASP A 75 -13.59 2.55 9.85
CA ASP A 75 -13.04 3.02 8.58
C ASP A 75 -12.22 4.31 8.72
N GLU A 76 -12.56 5.18 9.67
CA GLU A 76 -11.76 6.36 9.98
C GLU A 76 -10.49 5.99 10.77
N GLU A 77 -10.61 5.14 11.78
CA GLU A 77 -9.46 4.73 12.61
C GLU A 77 -8.42 3.94 11.80
N VAL A 78 -8.84 3.09 10.86
CA VAL A 78 -7.87 2.34 10.04
C VAL A 78 -7.00 3.27 9.20
N VAL A 79 -7.53 4.40 8.75
CA VAL A 79 -6.78 5.39 7.95
C VAL A 79 -5.73 6.08 8.81
N TRP A 80 -6.11 6.54 10.01
CA TRP A 80 -5.16 7.18 10.92
C TRP A 80 -4.06 6.21 11.38
N GLN A 81 -4.43 4.98 11.71
CA GLN A 81 -3.48 3.98 12.21
C GLN A 81 -2.55 3.51 11.10
N TRP A 82 -3.01 3.54 9.86
CA TRP A 82 -2.17 3.27 8.69
C TRP A 82 -1.09 4.34 8.49
N VAL A 83 -1.40 5.62 8.71
CA VAL A 83 -0.40 6.71 8.64
C VAL A 83 0.64 6.56 9.74
N GLU A 84 0.23 6.16 10.94
CA GLU A 84 1.12 6.01 12.10
C GLU A 84 1.95 4.72 12.07
N ASN A 85 1.53 3.69 11.32
CA ASN A 85 2.11 2.35 11.39
C ASN A 85 2.85 1.94 10.10
N PRO A 86 4.20 1.96 10.08
CA PRO A 86 4.96 1.59 8.88
C PRO A 86 4.81 0.10 8.49
N TYR A 87 4.46 -0.78 9.43
CA TYR A 87 4.17 -2.19 9.09
C TYR A 87 2.88 -2.32 8.28
N TRP A 88 1.90 -1.45 8.53
CA TRP A 88 0.63 -1.44 7.80
C TRP A 88 0.84 -0.93 6.39
N GLN A 89 1.66 0.10 6.23
CA GLN A 89 2.05 0.62 4.92
C GLN A 89 2.81 -0.43 4.09
N VAL A 90 3.76 -1.15 4.69
CA VAL A 90 4.41 -2.29 4.00
C VAL A 90 3.42 -3.39 3.67
N PHE A 91 2.49 -3.69 4.58
CA PHE A 91 1.45 -4.70 4.34
C PHE A 91 0.59 -4.34 3.13
N THR A 92 0.20 -3.07 3.00
CA THR A 92 -0.59 -2.54 1.89
C THR A 92 0.21 -2.22 0.63
N GLY A 93 1.53 -2.42 0.64
CA GLY A 93 2.38 -2.34 -0.55
C GLY A 93 3.10 -1.01 -0.77
N GLU A 94 3.15 -0.15 0.24
CA GLU A 94 3.96 1.06 0.18
C GLU A 94 5.45 0.72 0.27
N THR A 95 6.24 1.36 -0.59
CA THR A 95 7.71 1.27 -0.57
C THR A 95 8.32 2.29 0.38
N TYR A 96 7.68 3.46 0.51
CA TYR A 96 8.18 4.59 1.30
C TYR A 96 7.13 5.04 2.31
N LEU A 97 7.58 5.65 3.41
CA LEU A 97 6.70 6.12 4.45
C LEU A 97 5.76 7.22 3.92
N GLN A 98 4.47 6.99 4.13
CA GLN A 98 3.40 7.96 3.91
C GLN A 98 3.08 8.61 5.26
N ILE A 99 3.05 9.94 5.29
CA ILE A 99 2.84 10.74 6.51
C ILE A 99 1.49 11.45 6.54
N ALA A 100 0.63 11.16 5.55
CA ALA A 100 -0.70 11.70 5.41
C ALA A 100 -1.61 10.69 4.69
N PRO A 101 -2.94 10.74 4.93
CA PRO A 101 -3.93 9.93 4.21
C PRO A 101 -3.99 10.19 2.70
#